data_AF-A0A1H5MBZ8-F1
#
_entry.id   AF-A0A1H5MBZ8-F1
#
_cell.length_a   1.000
_cell.length_b   1.000
_cell.length_c   1.000
_cell.angle_alpha   90.00
_cell.angle_beta   90.00
_cell.angle_gamma   90.00
#
_symmetry.space_group_name_H-M   'P 1'
#
loop_
_entity.id
_entity.type
_entity.pdbx_description
1 polymer ?
#
loop_
_entity_poly.entity_id
_entity_poly.type
_entity_poly.pdbx_seq_one_letter_code
_entity_poly.pdbx_strand_id
1 'polypeptide(L)' 'MRYEFLVTGRVSDTVRAAFPEFDVADGPAGGTSIYGPVRDRAALRGVLARLDALGLTVVEMRKLPD' A
#
# COMPACT_ATOMS: atom_id res chain seq x y z
N MET A 1 -4.90 -13.59 2.04
CA MET A 1 -5.52 -12.86 0.90
C MET A 1 -4.61 -11.69 0.59
N ARG A 2 -4.24 -11.48 -0.68
CA ARG A 2 -3.32 -10.42 -1.07
C ARG A 2 -4.11 -9.17 -1.46
N TYR A 3 -3.66 -8.01 -1.03
CA TYR A 3 -4.24 -6.72 -1.40
C TYR A 3 -3.19 -5.87 -2.08
N GLU A 4 -3.62 -5.07 -3.04
CA GLU A 4 -2.84 -4.01 -3.68
C GLU A 4 -3.52 -2.66 -3.37
N PHE A 5 -2.70 -1.71 -2.97
CA PHE A 5 -3.05 -0.32 -2.71
C PHE A 5 -2.25 0.55 -3.68
N LEU A 6 -2.94 1.19 -4.61
CA LEU A 6 -2.34 2.21 -5.45
C LEU A 6 -2.41 3.53 -4.69
N VAL A 7 -1.27 4.18 -4.50
CA VAL A 7 -1.18 5.53 -3.93
C VAL A 7 -0.69 6.53 -4.96
N THR A 8 -1.10 7.79 -4.82
CA THR A 8 -0.68 8.86 -5.71
C THR A 8 0.76 9.27 -5.43
N GLY A 9 1.53 9.50 -6.50
CA GLY A 9 2.91 9.94 -6.42
C GLY A 9 3.90 8.81 -6.12
N ARG A 10 5.17 9.20 -6.05
CA ARG A 10 6.28 8.30 -5.77
C ARG A 10 6.54 8.27 -4.27
N VAL A 11 6.53 7.08 -3.68
CA VAL A 11 6.93 6.91 -2.30
C VAL A 11 8.46 6.91 -2.17
N SER A 12 8.98 7.52 -1.11
CA SER A 12 10.41 7.50 -0.80
C SER A 12 10.83 6.16 -0.20
N ASP A 13 12.15 5.91 -0.15
CA ASP A 13 12.69 4.71 0.51
C ASP A 13 12.31 4.61 1.99
N THR A 14 12.07 5.75 2.66
CA THR A 14 11.55 5.78 4.04
C THR A 14 10.16 5.15 4.15
N VAL A 15 9.29 5.44 3.19
CA VAL A 15 7.95 4.82 3.13
C VAL A 15 8.09 3.34 2.81
N ARG A 16 8.97 2.95 1.87
CA ARG A 16 9.26 1.53 1.59
C ARG A 16 9.69 0.79 2.87
N ALA A 17 10.56 1.42 3.68
CA ALA A 17 11.02 0.86 4.94
C ALA A 17 9.93 0.78 6.03
N ALA A 18 8.86 1.59 5.93
CA ALA A 18 7.73 1.55 6.86
C ALA A 18 6.79 0.35 6.63
N PHE A 19 6.92 -0.33 5.49
CA PHE A 19 6.12 -1.50 5.13
C PHE A 19 7.00 -2.70 4.77
N PRO A 20 7.82 -3.24 5.70
CA PRO A 20 8.73 -4.35 5.40
C PRO A 20 7.98 -5.66 5.08
N GLU A 21 6.72 -5.74 5.47
CA GLU A 21 5.80 -6.87 5.22
C GLU A 21 5.02 -6.73 3.90
N PHE A 22 5.15 -5.61 3.19
CA PHE A 22 4.55 -5.36 1.88
C PHE A 22 5.62 -5.06 0.83
N ASP A 23 5.36 -5.47 -0.40
CA ASP A 23 6.16 -5.09 -1.54
C ASP A 23 5.68 -3.76 -2.10
N VAL A 24 6.64 -2.96 -2.56
CA VAL A 24 6.39 -1.64 -3.15
C VAL A 24 6.93 -1.61 -4.56
N ALA A 25 6.07 -1.34 -5.51
CA ALA A 25 6.39 -1.20 -6.93
C ALA A 25 5.92 0.15 -7.48
N ASP A 26 6.55 0.61 -8.55
CA ASP A 26 6.08 1.78 -9.28
C ASP A 26 4.74 1.45 -9.96
N GLY A 27 3.73 2.26 -9.68
CA GLY A 27 2.39 2.12 -10.24
C GLY A 27 2.24 2.93 -11.54
N PRO A 28 1.12 2.74 -12.26
CA PRO A 28 0.82 3.52 -13.46
C PRO A 28 0.72 5.02 -13.16
N ALA A 29 0.97 5.85 -14.18
CA ALA A 29 0.86 7.31 -14.12
C ALA A 29 1.70 7.99 -13.01
N GLY A 30 2.81 7.38 -12.60
CA GLY A 30 3.70 7.93 -11.55
C GLY A 30 3.17 7.74 -10.13
N GLY A 31 2.20 6.85 -9.93
CA GLY A 31 1.79 6.37 -8.63
C GLY A 31 2.73 5.29 -8.08
N THR A 32 2.37 4.74 -6.93
CA THR A 32 3.07 3.62 -6.30
C THR A 32 2.07 2.54 -5.90
N SER A 33 2.32 1.30 -6.32
CA SER A 33 1.57 0.13 -5.85
C SER A 33 2.25 -0.46 -4.61
N ILE A 34 1.50 -0.58 -3.52
CA ILE A 34 1.90 -1.27 -2.29
C ILE A 34 1.04 -2.52 -2.20
N TYR A 35 1.65 -3.70 -2.25
CA TYR A 35 0.90 -4.96 -2.25
C TYR A 35 1.49 -5.97 -1.28
N GLY A 36 0.62 -6.79 -0.69
CA GLY A 36 1.07 -7.77 0.30
C GLY A 36 -0.06 -8.52 0.98
N PRO A 37 0.30 -9.48 1.86
CA PRO A 37 -0.67 -10.32 2.53
C PRO A 37 -1.38 -9.54 3.65
N VAL A 38 -2.71 -9.49 3.58
CA VAL A 38 -3.54 -8.94 4.66
C VAL A 38 -4.30 -10.08 5.32
N ARG A 39 -4.12 -10.22 6.64
CA ARG A 39 -4.69 -11.31 7.44
C ARG A 39 -6.20 -11.16 7.62
N ASP A 40 -6.64 -9.96 7.98
CA ASP A 40 -8.04 -9.66 8.28
C ASP A 40 -8.36 -8.17 8.03
N ARG A 41 -9.62 -7.80 8.28
CA ARG A 41 -10.10 -6.42 8.09
C ARG A 41 -9.55 -5.43 9.13
N ALA A 42 -9.01 -5.90 10.26
CA ALA A 42 -8.35 -5.04 11.24
C ALA A 42 -6.93 -4.69 10.77
N ALA A 43 -6.19 -5.67 10.26
CA ALA A 43 -4.90 -5.46 9.59
C ALA A 43 -5.05 -4.50 8.41
N LEU A 44 -6.09 -4.66 7.59
CA LEU A 44 -6.41 -3.73 6.49
C LEU A 44 -6.53 -2.28 6.99
N ARG A 45 -7.29 -2.06 8.07
CA ARG A 45 -7.44 -0.71 8.65
C ARG A 45 -6.13 -0.17 9.21
N GLY A 46 -5.28 -1.03 9.77
CA GLY A 46 -3.94 -0.64 10.23
C GLY A 46 -3.05 -0.16 9.08
N VAL A 47 -3.10 -0.84 7.93
CA VAL A 47 -2.37 -0.40 6.72
C VAL A 47 -2.88 0.96 6.25
N LEU A 48 -4.20 1.13 6.13
CA LEU A 48 -4.79 2.40 5.71
C LEU A 48 -4.42 3.56 6.66
N ALA A 49 -4.48 3.33 7.97
CA ALA A 49 -4.08 4.33 8.95
C ALA A 49 -2.59 4.70 8.85
N ARG A 50 -1.73 3.72 8.55
CA ARG A 50 -0.28 3.95 8.37
C ARG A 50 0.00 4.73 7.07
N LEU A 51 -0.75 4.46 5.99
CA LEU A 51 -0.68 5.23 4.75
C LEU A 51 -1.11 6.69 4.99
N ASP A 52 -2.22 6.90 5.70
CA ASP A 52 -2.73 8.23 6.08
C ASP A 52 -1.72 9.00 6.95
N ALA A 53 -1.14 8.35 7.96
CA ALA A 53 -0.10 8.93 8.82
C ALA A 53 1.17 9.34 8.05
N LEU A 54 1.44 8.73 6.90
CA LEU A 54 2.54 9.07 6.00
C LEU A 54 2.15 10.14 4.95
N GLY A 55 0.90 10.62 4.97
CA GLY A 55 0.37 11.56 3.98
C GLY A 55 0.12 10.94 2.61
N LEU A 56 0.02 9.60 2.52
CA LEU A 56 -0.18 8.89 1.27
C LEU A 56 -1.68 8.74 0.99
N THR A 57 -2.11 9.24 -0.16
CA THR A 57 -3.50 9.10 -0.59
C THR A 57 -3.66 7.82 -1.41
N VAL A 58 -4.50 6.92 -0.92
CA VAL A 58 -4.89 5.70 -1.65
C VAL A 58 -5.89 6.08 -2.74
N VAL A 59 -5.49 5.91 -4.00
CA VAL A 59 -6.35 6.11 -5.17
C VAL A 59 -7.13 4.85 -5.52
N GLU A 60 -6.52 3.68 -5.33
CA GLU A 60 -7.19 2.42 -5.62
C GLU A 60 -6.82 1.36 -4.58
N MET A 61 -7.80 0.55 -4.21
CA MET A 61 -7.59 -0.64 -3.39
C MET A 61 -8.24 -1.81 -4.08
N ARG A 62 -7.45 -2.82 -4.42
CA ARG A 62 -7.96 -4.07 -5.02
C ARG A 62 -7.46 -5.28 -4.26
N LYS A 63 -8.34 -6.27 -4.14
CA LYS A 63 -7.96 -7.58 -3.65
C LYS A 63 -7.40 -8.37 -4.82
N LEU A 64 -6.15 -8.78 -4.72
CA LEU A 64 -5.53 -9.62 -5.73
C LEU A 64 -6.08 -11.05 -5.60
N PRO A 65 -6.51 -11.67 -6.72
CA PRO A 65 -6.69 -13.11 -6.75
C PRO A 65 -5.28 -13.72 -6.66
N ASP A 66 -4.99 -14.37 -5.54
CA ASP A 66 -3.81 -15.23 -5.40
C ASP A 66 -4.17 -16.60 -5.98
#